data_AF-J5J4N6-F1
#
_entry.id   AF-J5J4N6-F1
#
_cell.length_a   1.000
_cell.length_b   1.000
_cell.length_c   1.000
_cell.angle_alpha   90.00
_cell.angle_beta   90.00
_cell.angle_gamma   90.00
#
_symmetry.space_group_name_H-M   'P 1'
#
loop_
_entity.id
_entity.type
_entity.pdbx_description
1 polymer ?
#
loop_
_entity_poly.entity_id
_entity_poly.type
_entity_poly.pdbx_seq_one_letter_code
_entity_poly.pdbx_strand_id
1 'polypeptide(L)'
;MVRIAAVALLAFVISASASPRVPVDANESILDFEGNPLSENKQEEFLKLDHEGQKKFDGLLATYTQDQQNIDKELQDISAKQSDILGIPKSDEEESTPSNLTARAAPHLRG
;
A
#
# COMPACT_ATOMS: atom_id res chain seq x y z
N MET A 1 43.79 2.85 35.26
CA MET A 1 43.07 1.56 35.38
C MET A 1 41.87 1.59 34.46
N VAL A 2 41.92 0.83 33.38
CA VAL A 2 40.80 0.66 32.43
C VAL A 2 39.93 -0.46 32.99
N ARG A 3 38.64 -0.18 33.26
CA ARG A 3 37.65 -1.22 33.54
C ARG A 3 36.82 -1.41 32.28
N ILE A 4 37.07 -2.53 31.62
CA ILE A 4 36.48 -2.93 30.34
C ILE A 4 35.04 -3.38 30.57
N ALA A 5 34.22 -3.04 29.58
CA ALA A 5 32.79 -3.23 29.48
C ALA A 5 32.33 -4.69 29.55
N ALA A 6 31.13 -4.87 30.09
CA ALA A 6 30.25 -5.97 29.73
C ALA A 6 28.92 -5.36 29.28
N VAL A 7 28.87 -4.94 28.01
CA VAL A 7 27.60 -4.65 27.34
C VAL A 7 26.98 -6.01 27.07
N ALA A 8 25.92 -6.34 27.81
CA ALA A 8 25.12 -7.52 27.53
C ALA A 8 24.61 -7.42 26.09
N LEU A 9 25.00 -8.41 25.27
CA LEU A 9 24.49 -8.59 23.92
C LEU A 9 22.96 -8.72 23.99
N LEU A 10 22.28 -7.66 23.58
CA LEU A 10 20.84 -7.68 23.34
C LEU A 10 20.64 -8.56 22.10
N ALA A 11 20.31 -9.82 22.31
CA ALA A 11 19.92 -10.73 21.25
C ALA A 11 18.57 -10.25 20.70
N PHE A 12 18.63 -9.39 19.69
CA PHE A 12 17.48 -8.94 18.92
C PHE A 12 17.02 -10.14 18.07
N VAL A 13 16.09 -10.92 18.60
CA VAL A 13 15.36 -11.91 17.80
C VAL A 13 14.50 -11.11 16.83
N ILE A 14 15.00 -10.96 15.61
CA ILE A 14 14.22 -10.47 14.48
C ILE A 14 13.22 -11.59 14.18
N SER A 15 12.03 -11.54 14.79
CA SER A 15 10.87 -12.13 14.14
C SER A 15 10.62 -11.26 12.92
N ALA A 16 11.21 -11.67 11.79
CA ALA A 16 10.79 -11.22 10.50
C ALA A 16 9.34 -11.67 10.34
N SER A 17 8.40 -10.82 10.70
CA SER A 17 7.11 -10.77 10.03
C SER A 17 7.39 -10.32 8.60
N ALA A 18 7.96 -11.24 7.82
CA ALA A 18 7.70 -11.31 6.41
C ALA A 18 6.18 -11.49 6.33
N SER A 19 5.46 -10.40 6.16
CA SER A 19 4.10 -10.47 5.65
C SER A 19 4.30 -10.67 4.16
N PRO A 20 4.21 -11.89 3.61
CA PRO A 20 4.05 -12.03 2.18
C PRO A 20 2.78 -11.23 1.85
N ARG A 21 2.90 -10.20 1.01
CA ARG A 21 1.73 -9.60 0.37
C ARG A 21 1.25 -10.63 -0.65
N VAL A 22 0.45 -11.55 -0.15
CA VAL A 22 -0.27 -12.52 -0.96
C VAL A 22 -1.31 -11.72 -1.74
N PRO A 23 -1.53 -12.04 -3.03
CA PRO A 23 -2.65 -11.49 -3.79
C PRO A 23 -3.92 -11.64 -2.95
N VAL A 24 -4.74 -10.58 -2.88
CA VAL A 24 -5.99 -10.56 -2.11
C VAL A 24 -6.90 -11.69 -2.63
N ASP A 25 -6.73 -12.85 -2.03
CA ASP A 25 -7.60 -14.00 -2.18
C ASP A 25 -8.84 -13.61 -1.38
N ALA A 26 -10.03 -13.74 -1.96
CA ALA A 26 -11.29 -13.37 -1.32
C ALA A 26 -11.62 -14.23 -0.07
N ASN A 27 -10.69 -15.07 0.37
CA ASN A 27 -10.72 -15.92 1.55
C ASN A 27 -9.67 -15.56 2.61
N GLU A 28 -8.93 -14.45 2.46
CA GLU A 28 -8.00 -14.01 3.51
C GLU A 28 -8.77 -13.48 4.71
N SER A 29 -8.58 -14.15 5.85
CA SER A 29 -9.27 -13.80 7.08
C SER A 29 -8.67 -12.54 7.69
N ILE A 30 -9.49 -11.50 7.84
CA ILE A 30 -9.07 -10.24 8.47
C ILE A 30 -8.82 -10.53 9.95
N LEU A 31 -7.59 -10.24 10.40
CA LEU A 31 -7.19 -10.45 11.79
C LEU A 31 -7.41 -9.19 12.62
N ASP A 32 -7.81 -9.39 13.88
CA ASP A 32 -7.78 -8.33 14.88
C ASP A 32 -6.36 -8.08 15.42
N PHE A 33 -6.24 -7.12 16.35
CA PHE A 33 -4.95 -6.77 16.97
C PHE A 33 -4.33 -7.89 17.81
N GLU A 34 -5.12 -8.88 18.22
CA GLU A 34 -4.63 -10.06 18.95
C GLU A 34 -4.22 -11.18 17.99
N GLY A 35 -4.39 -10.97 16.67
CA GLY A 35 -4.10 -11.95 15.63
C GLY A 35 -5.22 -12.98 15.43
N ASN A 36 -6.40 -12.76 16.01
CA ASN A 36 -7.54 -13.65 15.84
C ASN A 36 -8.35 -13.26 14.59
N PRO A 37 -8.88 -14.23 13.84
CA PRO A 37 -9.76 -13.94 12.72
C PRO A 37 -11.04 -13.26 13.20
N LEU A 38 -11.45 -12.18 12.53
CA LEU A 38 -12.73 -11.54 12.76
C LEU A 38 -13.88 -12.50 12.40
N SER A 39 -14.99 -12.41 13.13
CA SER A 39 -16.22 -13.11 12.74
C SER A 39 -16.72 -12.64 11.37
N GLU A 40 -17.35 -13.52 10.59
CA GLU A 40 -17.86 -13.25 9.24
C GLU A 40 -18.64 -11.92 9.14
N ASN A 41 -19.61 -11.68 10.03
CA ASN A 41 -20.37 -10.42 10.06
C ASN A 41 -19.50 -9.17 10.23
N LYS A 42 -18.42 -9.26 11.04
CA LYS A 42 -17.49 -8.15 11.26
C LYS A 42 -16.55 -7.98 10.06
N GLN A 43 -16.18 -9.06 9.37
CA GLN A 43 -15.40 -8.97 8.14
C GLN A 43 -16.20 -8.28 7.04
N GLU A 44 -17.47 -8.65 6.85
CA GLU A 44 -18.34 -8.00 5.88
C GLU A 44 -18.54 -6.51 6.19
N GLU A 45 -18.80 -6.19 7.46
CA GLU A 45 -18.92 -4.80 7.91
C GLU A 45 -17.63 -4.01 7.68
N PHE A 46 -16.47 -4.59 8.01
CA PHE A 46 -15.17 -3.98 7.77
C PHE A 46 -14.95 -3.68 6.28
N LEU A 47 -15.14 -4.67 5.40
CA LEU A 47 -14.96 -4.51 3.96
C LEU A 47 -15.90 -3.47 3.37
N LYS A 48 -17.14 -3.41 3.87
CA LYS A 48 -18.09 -2.38 3.46
C LYS A 48 -17.64 -0.98 3.87
N LEU A 49 -17.16 -0.82 5.10
CA LEU A 49 -16.67 0.46 5.61
C LEU A 49 -15.38 0.89 4.89
N ASP A 50 -14.48 -0.05 4.64
CA ASP A 50 -13.24 0.17 3.88
C ASP A 50 -13.55 0.67 2.47
N HIS A 51 -14.44 -0.02 1.75
CA HIS A 51 -14.89 0.41 0.42
C HIS A 51 -15.61 1.77 0.43
N GLU A 52 -16.46 2.04 1.43
CA GLU A 52 -17.09 3.36 1.56
C GLU A 52 -16.04 4.46 1.83
N GLY A 53 -15.06 4.18 2.67
CA GLY A 53 -13.93 5.07 2.97
C GLY A 53 -13.13 5.37 1.72
N GLN A 54 -12.72 4.34 0.97
CA GLN A 54 -11.98 4.48 -0.28
C GLN A 54 -12.74 5.33 -1.29
N LYS A 55 -14.05 5.08 -1.47
CA LYS A 55 -14.88 5.88 -2.37
C LYS A 55 -14.93 7.36 -1.98
N LYS A 56 -15.02 7.67 -0.68
CA LYS A 56 -14.98 9.07 -0.21
C LYS A 56 -13.60 9.69 -0.42
N PHE A 57 -12.54 8.94 -0.19
CA PHE A 57 -11.16 9.37 -0.41
C PHE A 57 -10.90 9.69 -1.89
N ASP A 58 -11.31 8.80 -2.81
CA ASP A 58 -11.22 9.03 -4.25
C ASP A 58 -12.03 10.27 -4.67
N GLY A 59 -13.22 10.44 -4.08
CA GLY A 59 -14.04 11.62 -4.28
C GLY A 59 -13.34 12.91 -3.82
N LEU A 60 -12.64 12.88 -2.69
CA LEU A 60 -11.83 14.00 -2.21
C LEU A 60 -10.65 14.29 -3.15
N LEU A 61 -9.90 13.28 -3.57
CA LEU A 61 -8.79 13.45 -4.52
C LEU A 61 -9.25 14.04 -5.85
N ALA A 62 -10.45 13.68 -6.32
CA ALA A 62 -11.04 14.26 -7.53
C ALA A 62 -11.33 15.77 -7.40
N THR A 63 -11.38 16.32 -6.19
CA THR A 63 -11.54 17.77 -5.95
C THR A 63 -10.23 18.54 -5.91
N TYR A 64 -9.08 17.85 -5.98
CA TYR A 64 -7.78 18.51 -5.86
C TYR A 64 -7.55 19.45 -7.04
N THR A 65 -7.00 20.63 -6.73
CA THR A 65 -6.50 21.55 -7.73
C THR A 65 -5.23 21.02 -8.38
N GLN A 66 -4.85 21.57 -9.53
CA GLN A 66 -3.60 21.23 -10.20
C GLN A 66 -2.38 21.44 -9.28
N ASP A 67 -2.38 22.53 -8.50
CA ASP A 67 -1.29 22.81 -7.57
C ASP A 67 -1.20 21.75 -6.47
N GLN A 68 -2.34 21.28 -5.95
CA GLN A 68 -2.38 20.21 -4.95
C GLN A 68 -1.89 18.87 -5.53
N GLN A 69 -2.24 18.55 -6.78
CA GLN A 69 -1.74 17.36 -7.47
C GLN A 69 -0.22 17.43 -7.69
N ASN A 70 0.31 18.60 -8.03
CA ASN A 70 1.75 18.79 -8.20
C ASN A 70 2.49 18.61 -6.87
N ILE A 71 1.97 19.18 -5.78
CA ILE A 71 2.53 18.99 -4.43
C ILE A 71 2.50 17.51 -4.03
N ASP A 72 1.40 16.80 -4.29
CA ASP A 72 1.30 15.36 -3.98
C ASP A 72 2.38 14.55 -4.71
N LYS A 73 2.61 14.84 -5.99
CA LYS A 73 3.69 14.22 -6.76
C LYS A 73 5.08 14.53 -6.19
N GLU A 74 5.33 15.78 -5.80
CA GLU A 74 6.61 16.16 -5.18
C GLU A 74 6.82 15.43 -3.83
N LEU A 75 5.76 15.23 -3.04
CA LEU A 75 5.82 14.46 -1.80
C LEU A 75 6.12 12.98 -2.06
N GLN A 76 5.54 12.37 -3.09
CA GLN A 76 5.86 11.00 -3.50
C GLN A 76 7.34 10.87 -3.91
N ASP A 77 7.87 11.81 -4.69
CA ASP A 77 9.28 11.84 -5.07
C ASP A 77 10.22 11.99 -3.86
N ILE A 78 9.85 12.82 -2.87
CA ILE A 78 10.61 12.98 -1.62
C ILE A 78 10.59 11.67 -0.82
N SER A 79 9.43 11.03 -0.68
CA SER A 79 9.26 9.77 0.03
C SER A 79 10.09 8.65 -0.60
N ALA A 80 10.11 8.57 -1.93
CA ALA A 80 10.94 7.61 -2.65
C ALA A 80 12.44 7.82 -2.36
N LYS A 81 12.91 9.08 -2.39
CA LYS A 81 14.30 9.41 -2.04
C LYS A 81 14.65 9.06 -0.59
N GLN A 82 13.72 9.31 0.34
CA GLN A 82 13.91 8.93 1.75
C GLN A 82 14.01 7.41 1.90
N SER A 83 13.15 6.66 1.21
CA SER A 83 13.17 5.20 1.20
C SER A 83 14.48 4.65 0.65
N ASP A 84 15.00 5.24 -0.43
CA ASP A 84 16.31 4.91 -1.00
C ASP A 84 17.46 5.16 -0.02
N ILE A 85 17.45 6.29 0.69
CA ILE A 85 18.45 6.61 1.72
C ILE A 85 18.40 5.61 2.88
N LEU A 86 17.19 5.23 3.30
CA LEU A 86 16.96 4.29 4.40
C LEU A 86 17.20 2.83 4.00
N GLY A 87 17.39 2.55 2.71
CA GLY A 87 17.54 1.19 2.20
C GLY A 87 16.28 0.35 2.40
N ILE A 88 15.10 0.98 2.43
CA ILE A 88 13.83 0.25 2.47
C ILE A 88 13.76 -0.56 1.16
N PRO A 89 13.60 -1.90 1.22
CA PRO A 89 13.47 -2.71 0.02
C PRO A 89 12.35 -2.14 -0.84
N LYS A 90 12.63 -1.85 -2.12
CA LYS A 90 11.58 -1.50 -3.06
C LYS A 90 10.68 -2.72 -3.18
N SER A 91 9.44 -2.59 -2.74
CA SER A 91 8.42 -3.58 -3.07
C SER A 91 8.31 -3.59 -4.59
N ASP A 92 8.55 -4.74 -5.23
CA ASP A 92 8.35 -4.95 -6.67
C ASP A 92 6.86 -4.90 -7.08
N GLU A 93 6.05 -4.07 -6.41
CA GLU A 93 4.66 -3.89 -6.77
C GLU A 93 4.58 -2.95 -7.95
N GLU A 94 4.25 -3.55 -9.09
CA GLU A 94 4.01 -2.90 -10.36
C GLU A 94 3.17 -1.63 -10.19
N GLU A 95 3.81 -0.53 -10.57
CA GLU A 95 3.21 0.69 -11.08
C GLU A 95 2.05 0.34 -12.03
N SER A 96 0.83 0.24 -11.48
CA SER A 96 -0.40 0.15 -12.24
C SER A 96 -0.65 1.50 -12.90
N THR A 97 0.07 1.74 -14.00
CA THR A 97 -0.21 2.80 -14.93
C THR A 97 -1.68 2.67 -15.39
N PRO A 98 -2.47 3.75 -15.41
CA PRO A 98 -3.79 3.70 -16.01
C PRO A 98 -3.60 3.58 -17.52
N SER A 99 -3.74 2.35 -18.04
CA SER A 99 -3.82 2.10 -19.47
C SER A 99 -5.08 2.76 -20.03
N ASN A 100 -4.83 3.95 -20.55
CA ASN A 100 -5.61 4.79 -21.44
C ASN A 100 -6.73 4.03 -22.19
N LEU A 101 -7.98 4.31 -21.79
CA LEU A 101 -9.15 4.14 -22.64
C LEU A 101 -8.95 5.01 -23.89
N THR A 102 -8.70 4.40 -25.04
CA THR A 102 -9.05 5.02 -26.32
C THR A 102 -9.96 4.08 -27.08
N ALA A 103 -11.25 4.19 -26.79
CA ALA A 103 -12.29 3.87 -27.74
C ALA A 103 -12.14 4.82 -28.93
N ARG A 104 -11.85 4.30 -30.12
CA ARG A 104 -12.05 5.05 -31.36
C ARG A 104 -12.39 4.14 -32.53
N ALA A 105 -13.70 4.03 -32.74
CA ALA A 105 -14.39 3.96 -34.03
C ALA A 105 -13.99 2.87 -35.04
N ALA A 106 -14.97 2.00 -35.33
CA ALA A 106 -15.08 1.29 -36.60
C ALA A 106 -14.99 2.25 -37.80
N PRO A 107 -14.54 1.74 -38.96
CA PRO A 107 -15.43 1.83 -40.12
C PRO A 107 -15.48 0.53 -40.94
N HIS A 108 -16.69 0.23 -41.42
CA HIS A 108 -16.95 -0.63 -42.56
C HIS A 108 -16.14 -0.23 -43.80
N LEU A 109 -15.57 -1.18 -44.55
CA LEU A 109 -15.88 -1.51 -45.96
C LEU A 109 -14.77 -2.30 -46.70
N ARG A 110 -15.22 -3.38 -47.35
CA ARG A 110 -14.81 -3.97 -48.66
C ARG A 110 -13.38 -4.50 -48.89
N GLY A 111 -13.37 -5.77 -49.31
CA GLY A 111 -12.38 -6.47 -50.12
C GLY A 111 -12.93 -7.84 -50.46
#